data_AF-A0A5C5S840-F1
#
_entry.id   AF-A0A5C5S840-F1
#
_cell.length_a   1.000
_cell.length_b   1.000
_cell.length_c   1.000
_cell.angle_alpha   90.00
_cell.angle_beta   90.00
_cell.angle_gamma   90.00
#
_symmetry.space_group_name_H-M   'P 1'
#
loop_
_entity.id
_entity.type
_entity.pdbx_description
1 polymer ?
#
loop_
_entity_poly.entity_id
_entity_poly.type
_entity_poly.pdbx_seq_one_letter_code
_entity_poly.pdbx_strand_id
1 'polypeptide(L)'
;MSAELSLLAWSVVLTLAQMLVAGMGSNVQVGLTVLAGNREDMPAITGWAGRAKRAHANMLENLVLFAALVLVAHVAGKSNAMTALGAQLFFWARLAYAVIYVAGIPWLRTLAWFVSLAGLVLIFLQLL
;
A
#
# COMPACT_ATOMS: atom_id res chain seq x y z
N MET A 1 -10.59 10.48 -16.54
CA MET A 1 -9.37 10.26 -15.74
C MET A 1 -8.63 9.08 -16.34
N SER A 2 -7.31 9.12 -16.49
CA SER A 2 -6.55 7.99 -17.03
C SER A 2 -6.61 6.77 -16.10
N ALA A 3 -6.28 5.59 -16.60
CA ALA A 3 -6.31 4.37 -15.80
C ALA A 3 -5.35 4.47 -14.61
N GLU A 4 -4.16 5.05 -14.83
CA GLU A 4 -3.13 5.23 -13.81
C GLU A 4 -3.59 6.16 -12.69
N LEU A 5 -4.20 7.30 -13.03
CA LEU A 5 -4.74 8.24 -12.04
C LEU A 5 -5.90 7.63 -11.24
N SER A 6 -6.73 6.82 -11.89
CA SER A 6 -7.80 6.08 -11.23
C SER A 6 -7.24 5.08 -10.22
N LEU A 7 -6.20 4.35 -10.59
CA LEU A 7 -5.54 3.38 -9.70
C LEU A 7 -4.73 4.06 -8.59
N LEU A 8 -4.20 5.27 -8.82
CA LEU A 8 -3.63 6.11 -7.77
C LEU A 8 -4.69 6.49 -6.74
N ALA A 9 -5.86 6.97 -7.17
CA ALA A 9 -6.96 7.28 -6.26
C ALA A 9 -7.42 6.04 -5.47
N TRP A 10 -7.56 4.88 -6.12
CA TRP A 10 -7.87 3.64 -5.43
C TRP A 10 -6.76 3.16 -4.48
N SER A 11 -5.50 3.45 -4.78
CA SER A 11 -4.37 3.16 -3.88
C SER A 11 -4.43 4.01 -2.61
N VAL A 12 -4.91 5.24 -2.69
CA VAL A 12 -5.21 6.08 -1.51
C VAL A 12 -6.33 5.43 -0.69
N VAL A 13 -7.43 5.01 -1.32
CA VAL A 13 -8.53 4.29 -0.65
C VAL A 13 -8.03 3.01 0.02
N LEU A 14 -7.20 2.22 -0.66
CA LEU A 14 -6.58 1.02 -0.09
C LEU A 14 -5.70 1.35 1.12
N THR A 15 -4.95 2.45 1.06
CA THR A 15 -4.10 2.90 2.17
C THR A 15 -4.95 3.31 3.38
N LEU A 16 -6.06 4.03 3.15
CA LEU A 16 -7.04 4.36 4.19
C LEU A 16 -7.68 3.10 4.77
N ALA A 17 -8.06 2.13 3.94
CA ALA A 17 -8.61 0.87 4.42
C ALA A 17 -7.61 0.12 5.32
N GLN A 18 -6.34 0.06 4.94
CA GLN A 18 -5.29 -0.54 5.77
C GLN A 18 -5.05 0.22 7.08
N MET A 19 -5.12 1.56 7.06
CA MET A 19 -5.06 2.39 8.26
C MET A 19 -6.17 2.03 9.25
N LEU A 20 -7.41 1.92 8.74
CA LEU A 20 -8.58 1.56 9.54
C LEU A 20 -8.45 0.14 10.12
N VAL A 21 -8.03 -0.84 9.31
CA VAL A 21 -7.82 -2.23 9.77
C VAL A 21 -6.73 -2.30 10.84
N ALA A 22 -5.61 -1.61 10.66
CA ALA A 22 -4.55 -1.55 11.66
C ALA A 22 -5.01 -0.86 12.96
N GLY A 23 -5.79 0.21 12.84
CA GLY A 23 -6.38 0.93 13.97
C GLY A 23 -7.36 0.06 14.76
N MET A 24 -8.30 -0.59 14.08
CA MET A 24 -9.25 -1.54 14.69
C MET A 24 -8.52 -2.71 15.37
N GLY A 25 -7.54 -3.32 14.70
CA GLY A 25 -6.76 -4.40 15.30
C GLY A 25 -5.97 -3.97 16.53
N SER A 26 -5.41 -2.76 16.51
CA SER A 26 -4.74 -2.19 17.68
C SER A 26 -5.74 -1.93 18.82
N ASN A 27 -6.94 -1.45 18.50
CA ASN A 27 -7.98 -1.15 19.48
C ASN A 27 -8.44 -2.40 20.22
N VAL A 28 -8.58 -3.52 19.51
CA VAL A 28 -8.91 -4.83 20.12
C VAL A 28 -7.83 -5.28 21.12
N GLN A 29 -6.56 -4.92 20.90
CA GLN A 29 -5.46 -5.35 21.78
C GLN A 29 -5.27 -4.44 23.00
N VAL A 30 -5.38 -3.11 22.84
CA VAL A 30 -5.02 -2.17 23.91
C VAL A 30 -6.18 -1.28 24.39
N GLY A 31 -7.34 -1.35 23.74
CA GLY A 31 -8.51 -0.53 24.08
C GLY A 31 -8.44 0.90 23.53
N LEU A 32 -9.59 1.58 23.50
CA LEU A 32 -9.73 2.92 22.92
C LEU A 32 -9.04 4.00 23.75
N THR A 33 -9.12 3.91 25.07
CA THR A 33 -8.54 4.88 26.01
C THR A 33 -7.02 4.97 25.84
N VAL A 34 -6.34 3.82 25.70
CA VAL A 34 -4.90 3.76 25.45
C VAL A 34 -4.56 4.33 24.06
N LEU A 35 -5.34 4.01 23.02
CA LEU A 35 -5.09 4.53 21.67
C LEU A 35 -5.30 6.04 21.52
N ALA A 36 -6.26 6.59 22.27
CA ALA A 36 -6.62 8.00 22.27
C ALA A 36 -5.67 8.86 23.12
N GLY A 37 -4.94 8.26 24.06
CA GLY A 37 -3.90 8.94 24.84
C GLY A 37 -2.63 9.25 24.02
N ASN A 38 -1.66 9.89 24.67
CA ASN A 38 -0.40 10.35 24.03
C ASN A 38 0.59 9.22 23.68
N ARG A 39 0.25 7.95 23.96
CA ARG A 39 1.01 6.74 23.58
C ARG A 39 2.43 6.65 24.17
N GLU A 40 2.72 7.37 25.25
CA GLU A 40 4.02 7.37 25.93
C GLU A 40 4.41 5.96 26.43
N ASP A 41 3.43 5.18 26.91
CA ASP A 41 3.60 3.78 27.37
C ASP A 41 2.83 2.77 26.49
N MET A 42 2.81 2.96 25.17
CA MET A 42 2.01 2.11 24.28
C MET A 42 2.51 0.65 24.28
N PRO A 43 1.66 -0.33 24.65
CA PRO A 43 2.04 -1.75 24.55
C PRO A 43 2.35 -2.15 23.11
N ALA A 44 3.25 -3.12 22.95
CA ALA A 44 3.58 -3.64 21.63
C ALA A 44 2.37 -4.35 20.99
N ILE A 45 1.96 -3.89 19.80
CA ILE A 45 0.89 -4.53 19.02
C ILE A 45 1.47 -5.74 18.30
N THR A 46 1.02 -6.94 18.66
CA THR A 46 1.57 -8.22 18.17
C THR A 46 0.57 -8.98 17.29
N GLY A 47 0.95 -10.17 16.82
CA GLY A 47 0.07 -11.03 16.03
C GLY A 47 -0.42 -10.39 14.72
N TRP A 48 -1.69 -10.61 14.39
CA TRP A 48 -2.29 -10.13 13.15
C TRP A 48 -2.40 -8.60 13.09
N ALA A 49 -2.72 -7.94 14.20
CA ALA A 49 -2.83 -6.48 14.26
C ALA A 49 -1.45 -5.82 14.05
N GLY A 50 -0.40 -6.41 14.63
CA GLY A 50 0.97 -5.96 14.39
C GLY A 50 1.38 -6.11 12.92
N ARG A 51 0.95 -7.19 12.25
CA ARG A 51 1.15 -7.36 10.80
C ARG A 51 0.35 -6.35 10.00
N ALA A 52 -0.90 -6.04 10.37
CA ALA A 52 -1.71 -5.01 9.72
C ALA A 52 -1.05 -3.62 9.81
N LYS A 53 -0.51 -3.25 10.98
CA LYS A 53 0.24 -2.00 11.16
C LYS A 53 1.47 -1.93 10.25
N ARG A 54 2.23 -3.03 10.13
CA ARG A 54 3.38 -3.11 9.21
C ARG A 54 2.96 -3.09 7.73
N ALA A 55 1.86 -3.73 7.38
CA ALA A 55 1.32 -3.71 6.01
C ALA A 55 0.92 -2.28 5.61
N HIS A 56 0.24 -1.55 6.48
CA HIS A 56 -0.13 -0.15 6.28
C HIS A 56 1.10 0.76 6.11
N ALA A 57 2.09 0.65 7.01
CA ALA A 57 3.34 1.41 6.91
C ALA A 57 4.05 1.15 5.57
N ASN A 58 4.15 -0.13 5.17
CA ASN A 58 4.72 -0.50 3.89
C ASN A 58 3.90 0.04 2.70
N MET A 59 2.57 0.13 2.80
CA MET A 59 1.74 0.75 1.76
C MET A 59 2.01 2.25 1.64
N LEU A 60 2.16 2.96 2.76
CA LEU A 60 2.50 4.39 2.73
C LEU A 60 3.82 4.67 2.00
N GLU A 61 4.87 3.92 2.32
CA GLU A 61 6.18 4.04 1.65
C GLU A 61 6.07 3.84 0.13
N ASN A 62 5.28 2.84 -0.30
CA ASN A 62 5.11 2.50 -1.71
C ASN A 62 4.16 3.45 -2.44
N LEU A 63 3.15 3.99 -1.74
CA LEU A 63 2.20 4.96 -2.31
C LEU A 63 2.92 6.23 -2.76
N VAL A 64 3.92 6.71 -2.01
CA VAL A 64 4.69 7.90 -2.39
C VAL A 64 5.42 7.68 -3.71
N LEU A 65 6.07 6.54 -3.88
CA LEU A 65 6.77 6.17 -5.12
C LEU A 65 5.80 6.07 -6.30
N PHE A 66 4.67 5.40 -6.09
CA PHE A 66 3.65 5.22 -7.11
C PHE A 66 3.03 6.55 -7.53
N ALA A 67 2.67 7.40 -6.57
CA ALA A 67 2.12 8.72 -6.82
C ALA A 67 3.08 9.58 -7.64
N ALA A 68 4.36 9.62 -7.27
CA ALA A 68 5.37 10.38 -8.00
C ALA A 68 5.46 9.94 -9.47
N LEU A 69 5.56 8.64 -9.74
CA LEU A 69 5.68 8.12 -11.11
C LEU A 69 4.41 8.36 -11.94
N VAL A 70 3.22 8.12 -11.38
CA VAL A 70 1.95 8.32 -12.08
C VAL A 70 1.72 9.80 -12.39
N LEU A 71 1.99 10.70 -11.46
CA LEU A 71 1.81 12.13 -11.66
C LEU A 71 2.80 12.69 -12.69
N VAL A 72 4.06 12.25 -12.66
CA VAL A 72 5.04 12.62 -13.69
C VAL A 72 4.61 12.11 -15.06
N ALA A 73 4.18 10.84 -15.17
CA ALA A 73 3.70 10.28 -16.44
C ALA A 73 2.52 11.08 -17.01
N HIS A 74 1.58 11.47 -16.14
CA HIS A 74 0.41 12.23 -16.53
C HIS A 74 0.77 13.63 -17.03
N VAL A 75 1.57 14.39 -16.25
CA VAL A 75 1.94 15.77 -16.60
C VAL A 75 2.87 15.82 -17.82
N ALA A 76 3.76 14.83 -17.98
CA ALA A 76 4.63 14.73 -19.15
C ALA A 76 3.91 14.23 -20.42
N GLY A 77 2.63 13.88 -20.36
CA GLY A 77 1.88 13.32 -21.49
C GLY A 77 2.39 11.94 -21.93
N LYS A 78 3.08 11.20 -21.04
CA LYS A 78 3.68 9.88 -21.31
C LYS A 78 2.78 8.69 -20.91
N SER A 79 1.52 8.96 -20.54
CA SER A 79 0.53 7.91 -20.28
C SER A 79 0.26 7.05 -21.52
N ASN A 80 0.41 5.74 -21.39
CA ASN A 80 0.22 4.75 -22.43
C ASN A 80 -0.25 3.39 -21.87
N ALA A 81 -0.35 2.36 -22.73
CA ALA A 81 -0.79 1.04 -22.31
C ALA A 81 0.16 0.36 -21.30
N MET A 82 1.47 0.62 -21.39
CA MET A 82 2.47 0.04 -20.49
C MET A 82 2.48 0.72 -19.12
N THR A 83 2.28 2.04 -19.05
CA THR A 83 2.08 2.73 -17.76
C THR A 83 0.79 2.28 -17.08
N ALA A 84 -0.29 2.06 -17.86
CA ALA A 84 -1.53 1.49 -17.35
C ALA A 84 -1.36 0.05 -16.82
N LEU A 85 -0.58 -0.79 -17.52
CA LEU A 85 -0.24 -2.14 -17.03
C LEU A 85 0.58 -2.06 -15.74
N GLY A 86 1.60 -1.20 -15.68
CA GLY A 86 2.41 -1.02 -14.49
C GLY A 86 1.59 -0.57 -13.27
N ALA A 87 0.62 0.32 -13.48
CA ALA A 87 -0.31 0.76 -12.45
C ALA A 87 -1.23 -0.38 -11.97
N GLN A 88 -1.71 -1.24 -12.87
CA GLN A 88 -2.53 -2.41 -12.50
C GLN A 88 -1.71 -3.42 -11.70
N LEU A 89 -0.49 -3.74 -12.14
CA LEU A 89 0.41 -4.63 -11.42
C LEU A 89 0.70 -4.11 -10.01
N PHE A 90 0.97 -2.81 -9.89
CA PHE A 90 1.16 -2.17 -8.59
C PHE A 90 -0.08 -2.35 -7.70
N PHE A 91 -1.24 -1.84 -8.13
CA PHE A 91 -2.42 -1.79 -7.29
C PHE A 91 -2.89 -3.19 -6.83
N TRP A 92 -3.05 -4.12 -7.76
CA TRP A 92 -3.56 -5.46 -7.43
C TRP A 92 -2.57 -6.26 -6.58
N ALA A 93 -1.27 -6.12 -6.83
CA ALA A 93 -0.27 -6.76 -6.01
C ALA A 93 -0.20 -6.16 -4.60
N ARG A 94 -0.41 -4.84 -4.44
CA ARG A 94 -0.53 -4.20 -3.12
C ARG A 94 -1.77 -4.66 -2.34
N LEU A 95 -2.90 -4.83 -3.02
CA LEU A 95 -4.11 -5.39 -2.42
C LEU A 95 -3.86 -6.82 -1.92
N ALA A 96 -3.31 -7.68 -2.78
CA ALA A 96 -2.96 -9.05 -2.43
C ALA A 96 -1.94 -9.09 -1.28
N TYR A 97 -0.88 -8.28 -1.36
CA TYR A 97 0.16 -8.17 -0.32
C TYR A 97 -0.46 -7.89 1.05
N ALA A 98 -1.37 -6.92 1.14
CA ALA A 98 -2.02 -6.55 2.40
C ALA A 98 -2.77 -7.73 3.02
N VAL A 99 -3.59 -8.43 2.22
CA VAL A 99 -4.36 -9.59 2.69
C VAL A 99 -3.43 -10.72 3.13
N ILE A 100 -2.46 -11.09 2.29
CA ILE A 100 -1.50 -12.17 2.55
C ILE A 100 -0.67 -11.87 3.81
N TYR A 101 -0.21 -10.63 3.98
CA TYR A 101 0.63 -10.26 5.10
C TYR A 101 -0.15 -10.25 6.42
N VAL A 102 -1.39 -9.74 6.42
CA VAL A 102 -2.26 -9.82 7.61
C VAL A 102 -2.56 -11.27 7.98
N ALA A 103 -2.83 -12.13 6.99
CA ALA A 103 -3.02 -13.57 7.19
C ALA A 103 -1.77 -14.28 7.73
N GLY A 104 -0.58 -13.69 7.54
CA GLY A 104 0.68 -14.21 8.09
C GLY A 104 1.33 -15.30 7.23
N ILE A 105 1.01 -15.36 5.94
CA ILE A 105 1.57 -16.35 5.02
C ILE A 105 2.96 -15.86 4.55
N PRO A 106 4.06 -16.53 4.97
CA PRO A 106 5.41 -16.15 4.57
C PRO A 106 5.64 -16.44 3.08
N TRP A 107 6.66 -15.78 2.50
CA TRP A 107 7.09 -15.89 1.09
C TRP A 107 6.09 -15.42 0.02
N LEU A 108 4.81 -15.76 0.15
CA LEU A 108 3.77 -15.32 -0.79
C LEU A 108 3.61 -13.79 -0.79
N ARG A 109 3.75 -13.15 0.39
CA ARG A 109 3.80 -11.68 0.49
C ARG A 109 4.99 -11.10 -0.25
N THR A 110 6.13 -11.79 -0.25
CA THR A 110 7.35 -11.31 -0.92
C THR A 110 7.17 -11.37 -2.44
N LEU A 111 6.53 -12.42 -2.95
CA LEU A 111 6.18 -12.50 -4.37
C LEU A 111 5.26 -11.34 -4.79
N ALA A 112 4.19 -11.08 -4.03
CA ALA A 112 3.29 -9.95 -4.29
C ALA A 112 4.05 -8.61 -4.25
N TRP A 113 4.99 -8.44 -3.32
CA TRP A 113 5.83 -7.25 -3.27
C TRP A 113 6.67 -7.07 -4.55
N PHE A 114 7.31 -8.13 -5.05
CA PHE A 114 8.08 -8.07 -6.30
C PHE A 114 7.20 -7.74 -7.52
N VAL A 115 5.97 -8.25 -7.59
CA VAL A 115 5.03 -7.87 -8.66
C VAL A 115 4.70 -6.38 -8.59
N SER A 116 4.48 -5.83 -7.39
CA SER A 116 4.24 -4.39 -7.25
C SER A 116 5.46 -3.55 -7.64
N LEU A 117 6.67 -4.01 -7.31
CA LEU A 117 7.92 -3.36 -7.71
C LEU A 117 8.11 -3.37 -9.23
N ALA A 118 7.83 -4.49 -9.88
CA ALA A 118 7.89 -4.60 -11.35
C ALA A 118 6.94 -3.60 -12.02
N GLY A 119 5.76 -3.36 -11.43
CA GLY A 119 4.84 -2.32 -11.88
C GLY A 119 5.44 -0.90 -11.82
N LEU A 120 6.12 -0.56 -10.72
CA LEU A 120 6.82 0.74 -10.60
C LEU A 120 7.95 0.88 -11.61
N VAL A 121 8.79 -0.14 -11.76
CA VAL A 121 9.88 -0.16 -12.74
C VAL A 121 9.33 0.01 -14.16
N LEU A 122 8.22 -0.65 -14.47
CA LEU A 122 7.60 -0.56 -15.78
C LEU A 122 7.14 0.87 -16.10
N ILE A 123 6.50 1.55 -15.16
CA ILE A 123 6.10 2.96 -15.33
C ILE A 123 7.34 3.83 -15.53
N PHE A 124 8.36 3.65 -14.68
CA PHE A 124 9.60 4.41 -14.77
C PHE A 124 10.29 4.26 -16.14
N LEU A 125 10.35 3.05 -16.69
CA LEU A 125 10.96 2.80 -18.00
C LEU A 125 10.22 3.52 -19.14
N GLN A 126 8.92 3.78 -19.00
CA GLN A 126 8.16 4.58 -19.97
C GLN A 126 8.38 6.08 -19.82
N LEU A 127 8.99 6.53 -18.72
CA LEU A 127 9.32 7.94 -18.48
C LEU A 127 10.67 8.35 -19.08
N LEU A 128 11.53 7.40 -19.40
CA LEU A 128 12.76 7.62 -20.19
C LEU A 128 12.39 8.04 -21.62
#